data_AF-A0A9D6KBB2-F1
#
_entry.id   AF-A0A9D6KBB2-F1
#
_cell.length_a   1.000
_cell.length_b   1.000
_cell.length_c   1.000
_cell.angle_alpha   90.00
_cell.angle_beta   90.00
_cell.angle_gamma   90.00
#
_symmetry.space_group_name_H-M   'P 1'
#
loop_
_entity.id
_entity.type
_entity.pdbx_description
1 polymer ?
#
loop_
_entity_poly.entity_id
_entity_poly.type
_entity_poly.pdbx_seq_one_letter_code
_entity_poly.pdbx_strand_id
1 'polypeptide(L)' 'MKALEVSAEIDDQHRLQGIVPPDLRPGRVRVIILVPEEDEAGEAWERGVARQWAAELGDVREDIYTVNDGEPEDAAR' A
#
# COMPACT_ATOMS: atom_id res chain seq x y z
N MET A 1 18.21 6.50 -26.81
CA MET A 1 16.86 6.84 -26.31
C MET A 1 17.00 8.00 -25.33
N LYS A 2 16.09 8.98 -25.38
CA LYS A 2 16.08 10.13 -24.46
C LYS A 2 14.81 10.01 -23.60
N ALA A 3 14.94 10.10 -22.28
CA ALA A 3 13.81 10.19 -21.37
C ALA A 3 13.40 11.67 -21.27
N LEU A 4 12.10 11.92 -21.24
CA LEU A 4 11.52 13.25 -21.01
C LEU A 4 10.50 13.10 -19.90
N GLU A 5 10.53 14.01 -18.93
CA GLU A 5 9.48 14.14 -17.94
C GLU A 5 8.31 14.90 -18.57
N VAL A 6 7.09 14.40 -18.39
CA VAL A 6 5.86 15.01 -18.90
C VAL A 6 4.83 15.07 -17.77
N SER A 7 4.05 16.14 -17.76
CA SER A 7 2.91 16.25 -16.84
C SER A 7 1.81 15.30 -17.29
N ALA A 8 1.50 14.32 -16.45
CA ALA A 8 0.44 13.35 -16.69
C ALA A 8 -0.27 13.00 -15.37
N GLU A 9 -1.53 12.59 -15.50
CA GLU A 9 -2.41 12.17 -14.40
C GLU A 9 -3.04 10.81 -14.76
N ILE A 10 -3.28 9.99 -13.74
CA ILE A 10 -4.08 8.76 -13.87
C ILE A 10 -5.46 9.11 -13.33
N ASP A 11 -6.48 9.09 -14.20
CA ASP A 11 -7.85 9.39 -13.81
C ASP A 11 -8.54 8.23 -13.06
N ASP A 12 -9.73 8.48 -12.51
CA ASP A 12 -10.54 7.48 -11.79
C ASP A 12 -10.90 6.25 -12.65
N GLN A 13 -10.86 6.39 -13.97
CA GLN A 13 -11.11 5.30 -14.93
C GLN A 13 -9.82 4.53 -15.26
N HIS A 14 -8.74 4.77 -14.52
CA HIS A 14 -7.41 4.19 -14.70
C HIS A 14 -6.80 4.48 -16.06
N ARG A 15 -7.05 5.67 -16.62
CA ARG A 15 -6.46 6.11 -17.89
C ARG A 15 -5.38 7.14 -17.62
N LEU A 16 -4.24 6.96 -18.28
CA LEU A 16 -3.15 7.94 -18.27
C LEU A 16 -3.45 9.06 -19.27
N GLN A 17 -3.59 10.28 -18.77
CA GLN A 17 -3.75 11.50 -19.57
C GLN A 17 -2.57 12.43 -19.34
N GLY A 18 -2.06 13.09 -20.38
CA GLY A 18 -0.92 13.98 -20.22
C GLY A 18 -0.71 14.91 -21.41
N ILE A 19 0.00 16.01 -21.18
CA ILE A 19 0.30 17.00 -22.21
C ILE A 19 1.68 16.72 -22.77
N VAL A 20 1.74 16.38 -24.07
CA VAL A 20 3.01 16.18 -24.79
C VAL A 20 3.49 17.53 -25.34
N PRO A 21 4.74 17.93 -25.06
CA PRO A 21 5.31 19.15 -25.62
C PRO A 21 5.28 19.18 -27.17
N PRO A 22 5.00 20.34 -27.79
CA PRO A 22 4.80 20.44 -29.24
C PRO A 22 6.06 20.19 -30.08
N ASP A 23 7.24 20.23 -29.47
CA ASP A 23 8.53 19.91 -30.07
C ASP A 23 8.76 18.38 -30.24
N LEU A 24 7.93 17.55 -29.60
CA LEU A 24 7.98 16.10 -29.77
C LEU A 24 7.26 15.70 -31.07
N ARG A 25 7.99 15.05 -31.98
CA ARG A 25 7.40 14.56 -33.22
C ARG A 25 6.40 13.42 -32.94
N PRO A 26 5.29 13.33 -33.68
CA PRO A 26 4.38 12.18 -33.59
C PRO A 26 5.11 10.87 -33.87
N GLY A 27 4.88 9.86 -33.04
CA GLY A 27 5.52 8.56 -33.18
C GLY A 27 5.28 7.64 -31.99
N ARG A 28 5.76 6.40 -32.11
CA ARG A 28 5.72 5.43 -31.01
C ARG A 28 6.71 5.86 -29.93
N VAL A 29 6.24 5.90 -28.69
CA VAL A 29 7.05 6.17 -27.50
C VAL A 29 6.95 5.02 -26.50
N ARG A 30 7.89 4.95 -25.56
CA ARG A 30 7.84 4.04 -24.41
C ARG A 30 7.60 4.88 -23.16
N VAL A 31 6.57 4.53 -22.40
CA VAL A 31 6.18 5.22 -21.16
C VAL A 31 6.72 4.44 -19.97
N ILE A 32 7.23 5.15 -18.96
CA ILE A 32 7.62 4.62 -17.65
C ILE A 32 6.82 5.41 -16.62
N ILE A 33 6.08 4.71 -15.76
CA ILE A 33 5.30 5.32 -14.67
C ILE A 33 6.05 5.06 -13.37
N LEU A 34 6.35 6.11 -12.63
CA LEU A 34 6.91 6.04 -11.28
C LEU A 34 5.79 6.38 -10.31
N VAL A 35 5.29 5.38 -9.60
CA VAL A 35 4.39 5.59 -8.46
C VAL A 35 5.25 5.58 -7.19
N PRO A 36 4.99 6.47 -6.22
CA PRO A 36 5.60 6.30 -4.91
C PRO A 36 5.20 4.92 -4.37
N GLU A 37 6.16 4.19 -3.82
CA GLU A 37 5.82 3.04 -2.98
C GLU A 37 4.99 3.56 -1.80
N GLU A 38 4.02 2.77 -1.32
CA GLU A 38 3.26 3.15 -0.13
C GLU A 38 4.25 3.60 0.94
N ASP A 39 4.01 4.81 1.43
CA ASP A 39 4.92 5.55 2.31
C ASP A 39 5.46 4.59 3.38
N GLU A 40 6.79 4.51 3.58
CA GLU A 40 7.42 3.64 4.58
C GLU A 40 6.79 3.82 5.99
N ALA A 41 6.05 4.92 6.18
CA ALA A 41 5.14 5.19 7.28
C ALA A 41 4.12 4.07 7.55
N GLY A 42 3.54 3.42 6.53
CA GLY A 42 2.60 2.31 6.68
C GLY A 42 3.27 1.11 7.36
N GLU A 43 4.38 0.63 6.80
CA GLU A 43 5.14 -0.45 7.40
C GLU A 43 5.76 -0.07 8.76
N ALA A 44 6.21 1.17 8.93
CA ALA A 44 6.76 1.65 10.19
C ALA A 44 5.70 1.71 11.30
N TRP A 45 4.47 2.09 10.96
CA TRP A 45 3.32 2.08 11.87
C TRP A 45 2.96 0.65 12.27
N GLU A 46 2.85 -0.27 11.31
CA GLU A 46 2.57 -1.70 11.59
C GLU A 46 3.63 -2.30 12.52
N ARG A 47 4.92 -2.09 12.21
CA ARG A 47 6.04 -2.54 13.07
C ARG A 47 6.01 -1.88 14.45
N GLY A 48 5.60 -0.63 14.53
CA GLY A 48 5.47 0.11 15.80
C GLY A 48 4.41 -0.49 16.70
N VAL A 49 3.20 -0.72 16.16
CA VAL A 49 2.09 -1.35 16.88
C VAL A 49 2.45 -2.76 17.33
N ALA A 50 2.99 -3.58 16.43
CA ALA A 50 3.38 -4.95 16.74
C ALA A 50 4.45 -5.02 17.84
N ARG A 51 5.40 -4.08 17.88
CA ARG A 51 6.42 -4.00 18.95
C ARG A 51 5.83 -3.55 20.28
N GLN A 52 4.93 -2.55 20.26
CA GLN A 52 4.35 -2.01 21.48
C GLN A 52 3.48 -3.04 22.20
N TRP A 53 2.77 -3.87 21.44
CA TRP A 53 1.84 -4.87 21.98
C TRP A 53 2.40 -6.30 21.94
N ALA A 54 3.72 -6.45 21.75
CA ALA A 54 4.33 -7.78 21.59
C ALA A 54 4.16 -8.65 22.84
N ALA A 55 4.09 -8.05 24.03
CA ALA A 55 3.91 -8.80 25.27
C ALA A 55 2.46 -9.30 25.41
N GLU A 56 1.49 -8.45 25.10
CA GLU A 56 0.06 -8.71 25.18
C GLU A 56 -0.39 -9.67 24.09
N LEU A 57 0.01 -9.45 22.83
CA LEU A 57 -0.31 -10.33 21.70
C LEU A 57 0.35 -11.71 21.78
N GLY A 58 1.39 -11.84 22.62
CA GLY A 58 2.08 -13.11 22.87
C GLY A 58 1.59 -13.84 24.12
N ASP A 59 0.67 -13.25 24.89
CA ASP A 59 0.17 -13.81 26.12
C ASP A 59 -1.14 -14.56 25.88
N VAL A 60 -1.08 -15.88 25.95
CA VAL A 60 -2.26 -16.78 25.80
C VAL A 60 -3.38 -16.46 26.81
N ARG A 61 -3.08 -15.74 27.90
CA ARG A 61 -4.10 -15.31 28.88
C ARG A 61 -4.93 -14.11 28.40
N GLU A 62 -4.43 -13.39 27.40
CA GLU A 62 -5.11 -12.28 26.73
C GLU A 62 -5.87 -12.75 25.48
N ASP A 63 -5.77 -14.04 25.11
CA ASP A 63 -6.57 -14.63 24.04
C ASP A 63 -8.05 -14.60 24.45
N ILE A 64 -8.87 -13.97 23.62
CA ILE A 64 -10.32 -13.86 23.82
C ILE A 64 -11.11 -14.83 22.92
N TYR A 65 -10.42 -15.49 21.99
CA TYR A 65 -10.97 -16.50 21.10
C TYR A 65 -10.04 -17.70 20.99
N THR A 66 -10.63 -18.87 20.85
CA THR A 66 -9.91 -20.09 20.53
C THR A 66 -9.37 -20.03 19.09
N VAL A 67 -8.10 -20.39 18.90
CA VAL A 67 -7.47 -20.35 17.55
C VAL A 67 -8.07 -21.38 16.58
N ASN A 68 -8.60 -22.50 17.08
CA ASN A 68 -9.04 -23.62 16.25
C ASN A 68 -10.43 -23.41 15.64
N ASP A 69 -11.33 -22.79 16.39
CA ASP A 69 -12.76 -22.65 16.06
C ASP A 69 -13.24 -21.19 16.11
N GLY A 70 -12.44 -20.25 16.63
CA GLY A 70 -12.78 -18.83 16.68
C GLY A 70 -13.92 -18.51 17.66
N GLU A 71 -14.18 -19.42 18.60
CA GLU A 71 -15.21 -19.27 19.61
C GLU A 71 -14.66 -18.48 20.81
N PRO A 72 -15.46 -17.65 21.49
CA PRO A 72 -14.99 -16.91 22.64
C PRO A 72 -14.54 -17.85 23.77
N GLU A 73 -13.40 -17.58 24.39
CA GLU A 73 -12.89 -18.36 25.54
C GLU A 73 -13.88 -18.36 26.74
N ASP A 74 -14.68 -17.29 26.89
CA ASP A 74 -15.66 -17.09 27.96
C ASP A 74 -17.13 -17.25 27.51
N ALA A 75 -17.41 -17.93 26.38
CA ALA A 75 -18.74 -18.00 25.76
C ALA A 75 -19.90 -18.53 26.64
N ALA A 76 -19.61 -19.05 27.85
CA ALA A 76 -20.59 -19.65 28.76
C ALA A 76 -20.76 -18.96 30.13
N ARG A 77 -20.32 -17.70 30.31
CA ARG A 77 -20.53 -16.95 31.57
C ARG A 77 -21.74 -16.04 31.58
#